data_AF-A0A066YMN7-F1
#
_entry.id   AF-A0A066YMN7-F1
#
_cell.length_a   1.000
_cell.length_b   1.000
_cell.length_c   1.000
_cell.angle_alpha   90.00
_cell.angle_beta   90.00
_cell.angle_gamma   90.00
#
_symmetry.space_group_name_H-M   'P 1'
#
loop_
_entity.id
_entity.type
_entity.pdbx_description
1 polymer ?
#
loop_
_entity_poly.entity_id
_entity_poly.type
_entity_poly.pdbx_seq_one_letter_code
_entity_poly.pdbx_strand_id
1 'polypeptide(L)' 'MSPDERAAQARRARFGALPERVALADTVEERPPADRPVAAYDPDGASARFSCLAADLGL' A
#
# COMPACT_ATOMS: atom_id res chain seq x y z
N MET A 1 -4.51 -26.81 7.69
CA MET A 1 -4.77 -25.37 7.60
C MET A 1 -3.44 -24.63 7.63
N SER A 2 -3.08 -23.95 6.55
CA SER A 2 -1.81 -23.23 6.42
C SER A 2 -1.75 -22.02 7.39
N PRO A 3 -0.56 -21.47 7.65
CA PRO A 3 -0.42 -20.22 8.41
C PRO A 3 -1.26 -19.07 7.84
N ASP A 4 -1.36 -18.97 6.51
CA ASP A 4 -2.14 -17.94 5.82
C ASP A 4 -3.64 -18.11 6.01
N GLU A 5 -4.13 -19.35 5.96
CA GLU A 5 -5.54 -19.65 6.22
C GLU A 5 -5.93 -19.31 7.67
N ARG A 6 -5.04 -19.58 8.63
CA ARG A 6 -5.22 -19.19 10.03
C ARG A 6 -5.27 -17.67 10.20
N ALA A 7 -4.35 -16.95 9.56
CA ALA A 7 -4.33 -15.49 9.60
C ALA A 7 -5.58 -14.89 8.92
N ALA A 8 -6.04 -15.46 7.82
CA ALA A 8 -7.28 -15.08 7.16
C ALA A 8 -8.51 -15.31 8.05
N GLN A 9 -8.59 -16.44 8.75
CA GLN A 9 -9.67 -16.74 9.68
C GLN A 9 -9.69 -15.77 10.87
N ALA A 10 -8.52 -15.47 11.48
CA ALA A 10 -8.42 -14.49 12.56
C ALA A 10 -8.88 -13.09 12.13
N ARG A 11 -8.52 -12.66 10.91
CA ARG A 11 -9.00 -11.38 10.34
C ARG A 11 -10.51 -11.37 10.17
N ARG A 12 -11.10 -12.41 9.59
CA ARG A 12 -12.56 -12.51 9.41
C ARG A 12 -13.30 -12.51 10.74
N ALA A 13 -12.79 -13.20 11.76
CA ALA A 13 -13.38 -13.18 13.10
C ALA A 13 -13.33 -11.79 13.74
N ARG A 14 -12.25 -11.04 13.52
CA ARG A 14 -12.07 -9.68 14.07
C ARG A 14 -12.84 -8.60 13.32
N PHE A 15 -12.88 -8.68 11.98
CA PHE A 15 -13.34 -7.60 11.11
C PHE A 15 -14.60 -7.93 10.30
N GLY A 16 -15.08 -9.17 10.34
CA GLY A 16 -16.23 -9.63 9.55
C GLY A 16 -15.90 -9.87 8.08
N ALA A 17 -16.92 -9.76 7.24
CA ALA A 17 -16.80 -9.86 5.79
C ALA A 17 -16.42 -8.51 5.17
N LEU A 18 -15.76 -8.56 4.01
CA LEU A 18 -15.52 -7.35 3.22
C LEU A 18 -16.88 -6.81 2.71
N PRO A 19 -17.12 -5.49 2.77
CA PRO A 19 -18.27 -4.89 2.11
C PRO A 19 -18.28 -5.16 0.60
N GLU A 20 -19.43 -4.93 -0.03
CA GLU A 20 -19.52 -4.94 -1.48
C GLU A 20 -18.57 -3.91 -2.09
N ARG A 21 -18.01 -4.23 -3.26
CA ARG A 21 -17.13 -3.30 -3.97
C ARG A 21 -17.95 -2.12 -4.48
N VAL A 22 -17.44 -0.91 -4.27
CA VAL A 22 -17.99 0.32 -4.85
C VAL A 22 -17.84 0.25 -6.37
N ALA A 23 -18.90 0.61 -7.11
CA ALA A 23 -18.83 0.66 -8.56
C ALA A 23 -17.86 1.76 -9.00
N LEU A 24 -17.10 1.51 -10.07
CA LEU A 24 -16.13 2.50 -10.57
C LEU A 24 -16.79 3.84 -10.89
N ALA A 25 -18.02 3.82 -11.41
CA ALA A 25 -18.81 5.01 -11.70
C ALA A 25 -19.13 5.87 -10.46
N ASP A 26 -19.11 5.28 -9.27
CA ASP A 26 -19.36 5.96 -8.00
C ASP A 26 -18.05 6.40 -7.30
N THR A 27 -16.90 6.12 -7.90
CA THR A 27 -15.60 6.59 -7.41
C THR A 27 -15.25 7.97 -7.99
N VAL A 28 -14.36 8.70 -7.32
CA VAL A 28 -13.81 9.98 -7.80
C VAL A 28 -12.35 9.80 -8.17
N GLU A 29 -11.92 10.48 -9.22
CA GLU A 29 -10.51 10.48 -9.64
C GLU A 29 -9.61 11.17 -8.60
N GLU A 30 -8.38 10.67 -8.47
CA GLU A 30 -7.34 11.35 -7.69
C GLU A 30 -7.04 12.72 -8.33
N ARG A 31 -7.09 13.79 -7.53
CA ARG A 31 -6.64 15.12 -7.95
C ARG A 31 -5.30 15.44 -7.31
N PRO A 32 -4.25 15.75 -8.08
CA PRO A 32 -2.98 16.17 -7.50
C PRO A 32 -3.17 17.49 -6.73
N PRO A 33 -2.34 17.75 -5.69
CA PRO A 33 -2.24 19.07 -5.08
C PRO A 33 -1.88 20.11 -6.13
N ALA A 34 -2.44 21.32 -6.03
CA ALA A 34 -2.24 22.40 -7.00
C ALA A 34 -0.77 22.82 -7.16
N ASP A 35 0.04 22.59 -6.13
CA ASP A 35 1.44 22.99 -5.98
C ASP A 35 2.39 21.79 -5.89
N ARG A 36 1.94 20.56 -6.19
CA ARG A 36 2.81 19.40 -6.17
C ARG A 36 3.81 19.53 -7.32
N PRO A 37 5.12 19.70 -7.05
CA PRO A 37 6.10 19.57 -8.12
C PRO A 37 5.94 18.17 -8.71
N VAL A 38 5.94 18.05 -10.04
CA VAL A 38 5.97 16.76 -10.72
C VAL A 38 7.18 16.04 -10.15
N ALA A 39 6.94 15.05 -9.28
CA ALA A 39 8.00 14.27 -8.69
C ALA A 39 8.59 13.44 -9.84
N ALA A 40 9.67 13.94 -10.43
CA ALA A 40 10.45 13.16 -11.36
C ALA A 40 11.00 11.96 -10.58
N TYR A 41 10.81 10.77 -11.13
CA TYR A 41 11.38 9.57 -10.54
C TYR A 41 12.91 9.70 -10.53
N ASP A 42 13.49 9.74 -9.33
CA ASP A 42 14.92 9.83 -9.08
C ASP A 42 15.36 8.55 -8.34
N PRO A 43 15.84 7.52 -9.07
CA PRO A 43 16.22 6.24 -8.49
C PRO A 43 17.44 6.36 -7.56
N ASP A 44 18.34 7.31 -7.84
CA ASP A 44 19.55 7.53 -7.04
C ASP A 44 19.17 8.18 -5.70
N GLY A 45 18.30 9.19 -5.74
CA GLY A 45 17.75 9.78 -4.53
C GLY A 45 16.88 8.81 -3.72
N ALA A 46 16.20 7.87 -4.36
CA ALA A 46 15.44 6.82 -3.66
C ALA A 46 16.37 5.87 -2.89
N SER A 47 17.45 5.41 -3.52
CA SER A 47 18.46 4.53 -2.90
C SER A 47 19.07 5.16 -1.64
N ALA A 48 19.38 6.46 -1.68
CA ALA A 48 19.89 7.17 -0.50
C ALA A 48 18.88 7.21 0.67
N ARG A 49 17.60 7.48 0.38
CA ARG A 49 16.53 7.59 1.39
C ARG A 49 16.20 6.26 2.06
N PHE A 50 16.33 5.15 1.34
CA PHE A 50 15.98 3.81 1.84
C PHE A 50 17.18 2.98 2.27
N SER A 51 18.37 3.57 2.40
CA SER A 51 19.59 2.88 2.81
C SER A 51 19.45 2.14 4.16
N CYS A 52 18.85 2.77 5.18
CA CYS A 52 18.60 2.10 6.47
C CYS A 52 17.62 0.92 6.34
N LEU A 53 16.56 1.09 5.56
CA LEU A 53 15.58 0.02 5.31
C LEU A 53 16.22 -1.15 4.56
N ALA A 54 17.10 -0.87 3.59
CA ALA A 54 17.86 -1.91 2.89
C ALA A 54 18.76 -2.69 3.85
N ALA A 55 19.45 -2.00 4.77
CA ALA A 55 20.25 -2.64 5.81
C ALA A 55 19.39 -3.52 6.75
N ASP A 56 18.22 -3.04 7.17
CA ASP A 56 17.28 -3.82 8.00
C ASP A 56 16.77 -5.08 7.30
N LEU A 57 16.67 -5.05 5.97
CA LEU A 57 16.23 -6.18 5.13
C LEU A 57 17.38 -7.06 4.63
N GLY A 58 18.64 -6.65 4.84
CA GLY A 58 19.84 -7.36 4.37
C GLY A 58 20.06 -7.31 2.85
N LEU A 59 19.63 -6.23 2.20
CA LEU A 59 19.80 -5.98 0.75
C LEU A 59 21.07 -5.20 0.42
#